data_AF-A0A3D0MUL8-F1
#
_entry.id   AF-A0A3D0MUL8-F1
#
_cell.length_a   1.000
_cell.length_b   1.000
_cell.length_c   1.000
_cell.angle_alpha   90.00
_cell.angle_beta   90.00
_cell.angle_gamma   90.00
#
_symmetry.space_group_name_H-M   'P 1'
#
loop_
_entity.id
_entity.type
_entity.pdbx_description
1 polymer ?
#
loop_
_entity_poly.entity_id
_entity_poly.type
_entity_poly.pdbx_seq_one_letter_code
_entity_poly.pdbx_strand_id
1 'polypeptide(L)'
;MTRLVHDLERIYLTEETLKLAYRFLITEEFPRDIVELAIEDAIMVGQVQGHHVDARYFMSIIERAVDSDIVASALISSFSSGTKGHHFVH
;
A
#
# COMPACT_ATOMS: atom_id res chain seq x y z
N MET A 1 -9.59 3.07 12.50
CA MET A 1 -10.49 3.12 11.32
C MET A 1 -11.93 3.17 11.79
N THR A 2 -12.69 4.14 11.29
CA THR A 2 -14.09 4.44 11.64
C THR A 2 -15.06 3.52 10.90
N ARG A 3 -16.27 3.32 11.45
CA ARG A 3 -17.35 2.49 10.84
C ARG A 3 -17.59 2.73 9.35
N LEU A 4 -17.45 3.99 8.90
CA LEU A 4 -17.61 4.38 7.49
C LEU A 4 -16.64 3.65 6.54
N VAL A 5 -15.41 3.38 7.00
CA VAL A 5 -14.40 2.68 6.19
C VAL A 5 -14.83 1.21 5.98
N HIS A 6 -15.35 0.57 7.03
CA HIS A 6 -15.86 -0.80 6.94
C HIS A 6 -17.10 -0.93 6.04
N ASP A 7 -17.94 0.10 5.98
CA ASP A 7 -19.10 0.11 5.09
C ASP A 7 -18.66 0.24 3.62
N LEU A 8 -17.71 1.14 3.33
CA LEU A 8 -17.15 1.32 1.98
C LEU A 8 -16.38 0.08 1.50
N GLU A 9 -15.60 -0.53 2.38
CA GLU A 9 -14.95 -1.82 2.16
C GLU A 9 -15.96 -2.87 1.67
N ARG A 10 -17.12 -2.99 2.31
CA ARG A 10 -18.17 -3.95 1.93
C ARG A 10 -18.92 -3.61 0.64
N ILE A 11 -18.98 -2.34 0.28
CA ILE A 11 -19.67 -1.87 -0.93
C ILE A 11 -18.79 -2.04 -2.17
N TYR A 12 -17.49 -1.82 -2.04
CA TYR A 12 -16.59 -1.70 -3.19
C TYR A 12 -15.56 -2.82 -3.30
N LEU A 13 -15.41 -3.67 -2.29
CA LEU A 13 -14.51 -4.81 -2.32
C LEU A 13 -15.31 -6.11 -2.31
N THR A 14 -14.86 -7.09 -3.08
CA THR A 14 -15.43 -8.44 -2.97
C THR A 14 -15.11 -9.07 -1.61
N GLU A 15 -15.89 -10.06 -1.19
CA GLU A 15 -15.63 -10.78 0.07
C GLU A 15 -14.22 -11.42 0.09
N GLU A 16 -13.78 -11.95 -1.06
CA GLU A 16 -12.43 -12.52 -1.21
C GLU A 16 -11.34 -11.44 -1.07
N THR A 17 -11.56 -10.24 -1.61
CA THR A 17 -10.67 -9.09 -1.42
C THR A 17 -10.56 -8.70 0.05
N LEU A 18 -11.69 -8.63 0.76
CA LEU A 18 -11.70 -8.31 2.19
C LEU A 18 -10.94 -9.34 3.01
N LYS A 19 -11.19 -10.63 2.77
CA LYS A 19 -10.44 -11.71 3.44
C LYS A 19 -8.95 -11.61 3.18
N LEU A 20 -8.56 -11.30 1.95
CA LEU A 20 -7.16 -11.14 1.56
C LEU A 20 -6.50 -9.95 2.28
N ALA A 21 -7.15 -8.79 2.26
CA ALA A 21 -6.68 -7.58 2.94
C ALA A 21 -6.52 -7.81 4.46
N TYR A 22 -7.53 -8.40 5.11
CA TYR A 22 -7.46 -8.73 6.53
C TYR A 22 -6.39 -9.79 6.83
N ARG A 23 -6.19 -10.77 5.94
CA ARG A 23 -5.09 -11.73 6.08
C ARG A 23 -3.76 -11.00 6.10
N PHE A 24 -3.48 -10.12 5.15
CA PHE A 24 -2.23 -9.36 5.10
C PHE A 24 -2.00 -8.49 6.34
N LEU A 25 -3.06 -7.86 6.88
CA LEU A 25 -2.97 -7.10 8.12
C LEU A 25 -2.65 -7.96 9.36
N ILE A 26 -3.02 -9.24 9.35
CA ILE A 26 -2.77 -10.18 10.45
C ILE A 26 -1.41 -10.88 10.31
N THR A 27 -1.06 -11.27 9.09
CA THR A 27 0.17 -12.04 8.82
C THR A 27 1.41 -11.16 8.69
N GLU A 28 1.23 -9.84 8.54
CA GLU A 28 2.32 -8.88 8.31
C GLU A 28 3.17 -9.26 7.08
N GLU A 29 2.54 -9.91 6.08
CA GLU A 29 3.18 -10.28 4.82
C GLU A 29 3.65 -9.04 4.04
N PHE A 30 2.95 -7.92 4.23
CA PHE A 30 3.29 -6.60 3.72
C PHE A 30 3.30 -5.58 4.86
N PRO A 31 4.05 -4.47 4.71
CA PRO A 31 3.98 -3.34 5.64
C PRO A 31 2.52 -2.89 5.81
N ARG A 32 2.10 -2.66 7.05
CA ARG A 32 0.70 -2.32 7.39
C ARG A 32 0.21 -1.10 6.63
N ASP A 33 1.04 -0.07 6.52
CA ASP A 33 0.79 1.17 5.79
C ASP A 33 0.55 0.94 4.29
N ILE A 34 1.31 0.02 3.67
CA ILE A 34 1.08 -0.39 2.28
C ILE A 34 -0.28 -1.08 2.12
N VAL A 35 -0.65 -1.96 3.05
CA VAL A 35 -1.96 -2.64 3.01
C VAL A 35 -3.11 -1.66 3.23
N GLU A 36 -2.98 -0.74 4.18
CA GLU A 36 -3.97 0.30 4.45
C GLU A 36 -4.15 1.22 3.23
N LEU A 37 -3.05 1.66 2.60
CA LEU A 37 -3.08 2.45 1.37
C LEU A 37 -3.75 1.69 0.20
N ALA A 38 -3.45 0.40 0.06
CA ALA A 38 -4.05 -0.41 -1.00
C ALA A 38 -5.56 -0.62 -0.80
N ILE A 39 -6.04 -0.71 0.44
CA ILE A 39 -7.48 -0.75 0.74
C ILE A 39 -8.14 0.56 0.30
N GLU A 40 -7.53 1.71 0.63
CA GLU A 40 -8.03 3.02 0.23
C GLU A 40 -8.07 3.18 -1.31
N ASP A 41 -6.99 2.81 -2.00
CA ASP A 41 -6.92 2.86 -3.48
C ASP A 41 -7.96 1.93 -4.11
N ALA A 42 -8.15 0.73 -3.57
CA ALA A 42 -9.15 -0.21 -4.06
C ALA A 42 -10.59 0.31 -3.87
N ILE A 43 -10.90 0.94 -2.74
CA ILE A 43 -12.21 1.58 -2.52
C ILE A 43 -12.41 2.72 -3.54
N MET A 44 -11.41 3.57 -3.73
CA MET A 44 -11.47 4.67 -4.69
C MET A 44 -11.68 4.15 -6.12
N VAL A 45 -10.96 3.10 -6.54
CA VAL A 45 -11.14 2.47 -7.84
C VAL A 45 -12.56 1.91 -7.98
N GLY A 46 -13.06 1.19 -6.98
CA GLY A 46 -14.42 0.65 -7.01
C GLY A 46 -15.49 1.74 -7.09
N GLN A 47 -15.28 2.87 -6.43
CA GLN A 47 -16.14 4.06 -6.54
C GLN A 47 -16.15 4.64 -7.96
N VAL A 48 -14.98 4.80 -8.57
CA VAL A 48 -14.84 5.38 -9.92
C VAL A 48 -15.38 4.46 -11.00
N GLN A 49 -15.11 3.16 -10.89
CA GLN A 49 -15.51 2.18 -11.90
C GLN A 49 -16.96 1.68 -11.72
N GLY A 50 -17.56 1.93 -10.54
CA GLY A 50 -18.93 1.50 -10.23
C GLY A 50 -19.08 -0.01 -10.08
N HIS A 51 -17.99 -0.74 -9.86
CA HIS A 51 -18.01 -2.18 -9.62
C HIS A 51 -17.09 -2.57 -8.47
N HIS A 52 -17.26 -3.80 -7.98
CA HIS A 52 -16.42 -4.33 -6.91
C HIS A 52 -15.00 -4.61 -7.43
N VAL A 53 -14.00 -4.34 -6.60
CA VAL A 53 -12.62 -4.72 -6.82
C VAL A 53 -12.41 -6.15 -6.31
N ASP A 54 -11.95 -7.02 -7.21
CA ASP A 54 -11.64 -8.42 -6.89
C ASP A 54 -10.22 -8.58 -6.29
N ALA A 55 -9.95 -9.77 -5.77
CA ALA A 55 -8.70 -10.07 -5.08
C ALA A 55 -7.47 -10.00 -6.02
N ARG A 56 -7.64 -10.27 -7.32
CA ARG A 56 -6.54 -10.21 -8.29
C ARG A 56 -6.11 -8.77 -8.53
N TYR A 57 -7.09 -7.91 -8.78
CA TYR A 57 -6.84 -6.48 -8.98
C TYR A 57 -6.27 -5.84 -7.71
N PHE A 58 -6.79 -6.22 -6.53
CA PHE A 58 -6.23 -5.79 -5.25
C PHE A 58 -4.75 -6.17 -5.09
N MET A 59 -4.37 -7.40 -5.49
CA MET A 59 -2.97 -7.81 -5.47
C MET A 59 -2.09 -6.94 -6.36
N SER A 60 -2.56 -6.57 -7.55
CA SER A 60 -1.82 -5.65 -8.44
C SER A 60 -1.66 -4.24 -7.85
N ILE A 61 -2.61 -3.77 -7.03
CA ILE A 61 -2.47 -2.51 -6.28
C ILE A 61 -1.35 -2.64 -5.24
N ILE A 62 -1.33 -3.74 -4.48
CA ILE A 62 -0.30 -4.01 -3.47
C ILE A 62 1.09 -4.07 -4.12
N GLU A 63 1.26 -4.87 -5.17
CA GLU A 63 2.54 -5.03 -5.88
C GLU A 63 3.08 -3.67 -6.36
N ARG A 64 2.22 -2.84 -6.96
CA ARG A 64 2.59 -1.49 -7.41
C ARG A 64 2.98 -0.57 -6.25
N ALA A 65 2.29 -0.67 -5.12
CA ALA A 65 2.60 0.13 -3.93
C ALA A 65 3.96 -0.26 -3.34
N VAL A 66 4.25 -1.56 -3.25
CA VAL A 66 5.55 -2.09 -2.81
C VAL A 66 6.68 -1.63 -3.73
N ASP A 67 6.51 -1.74 -5.05
CA ASP A 67 7.53 -1.31 -6.01
C ASP A 67 7.82 0.20 -5.87
N SER A 68 6.78 1.00 -5.67
CA SER A 68 6.91 2.46 -5.50
C SER A 68 7.65 2.82 -4.20
N ASP A 69 7.36 2.11 -3.11
CA ASP A 69 8.01 2.32 -1.81
C ASP A 69 9.49 1.91 -1.83
N ILE A 70 9.81 0.79 -2.49
CA ILE A 70 11.18 0.35 -2.72
C ILE A 70 11.96 1.43 -3.50
N VAL A 71 11.37 1.97 -4.56
CA VAL A 71 12.00 3.05 -5.35
C VAL A 71 12.20 4.30 -4.51
N ALA A 72 11.20 4.73 -3.74
CA ALA A 72 11.31 5.89 -2.85
C ALA A 72 12.44 5.71 -1.82
N SER A 73 12.52 4.54 -1.19
CA SER A 73 13.55 4.18 -0.22
C SER A 73 14.95 4.13 -0.83
N ALA A 74 15.08 3.58 -2.05
CA ALA A 74 16.35 3.55 -2.80
C ALA A 74 16.85 4.96 -3.15
N LEU A 75 15.95 5.88 -3.50
CA LEU A 75 16.30 7.27 -3.76
C LEU A 75 16.78 7.98 -2.49
N ILE A 76 16.04 7.87 -1.38
CA ILE A 76 16.39 8.50 -0.10
C ILE A 76 17.75 8.01 0.42
N SER A 77 18.00 6.70 0.34
CA SER A 77 19.30 6.13 0.74
C SER A 77 20.45 6.63 -0.15
N SER A 78 20.22 6.79 -1.45
CA SER A 78 21.20 7.37 -2.38
C SER A 78 21.55 8.83 -2.05
N PHE A 79 20.58 9.63 -1.60
CA PHE A 79 20.83 11.01 -1.16
C PHE A 79 21.56 11.10 0.18
N SER A 80 21.27 10.22 1.15
CA SER A 80 21.92 10.25 2.47
C SER A 80 23.38 9.80 2.44
N SER A 81 23.74 8.92 1.50
CA SER A 81 25.12 8.48 1.23
C SER A 81 26.06 9.61 0.78
N GLY A 82 25.53 10.70 0.21
CA GLY A 82 26.30 11.80 -0.38
C GLY A 82 26.97 12.78 0.60
N THR A 83 26.84 12.63 1.93
CA THR A 83 27.33 13.63 2.92
C THR A 83 28.57 13.25 3.72
N LYS A 84 29.20 12.08 3.46
CA LYS A 84 30.48 11.71 4.09
C LYS A 84 31.66 12.03 3.17
N GLY A 85 32.00 13.31 3.06
CA GLY A 85 33.18 13.73 2.30
C GLY A 85 33.62 15.15 2.61
N HIS A 86 34.30 15.35 3.73
CA HIS A 86 35.50 16.21 3.88
C HIS A 86 35.81 16.40 5.37
N HIS A 87 36.55 15.46 5.94
CA HIS A 87 37.38 15.72 7.12
C HIS A 87 38.73 16.23 6.58
N PHE A 88 38.85 17.54 6.38
CA PHE A 88 40.17 18.17 6.20
C PHE A 88 40.67 18.56 7.59
N VAL A 89 41.50 17.68 8.15
CA VAL A 89 42.45 18.03 9.21
C VAL A 89 43.53 18.89 8.58
N HIS A 90 43.71 20.11 9.08
CA HIS A 90 44.98 20.82 8.97
C HIS A 90 45.19 21.75 10.16
#